data_AF-A0A3D5JJ95-F1
#
_entry.id   AF-A0A3D5JJ95-F1
#
_cell.length_a   1.000
_cell.length_b   1.000
_cell.length_c   1.000
_cell.angle_alpha   90.00
_cell.angle_beta   90.00
_cell.angle_gamma   90.00
#
_symmetry.space_group_name_H-M   'P 1'
#
loop_
_entity.id
_entity.type
_entity.pdbx_description
1 polymer ?
#
loop_
_entity_poly.entity_id
_entity_poly.type
_entity_poly.pdbx_seq_one_letter_code
_entity_poly.pdbx_strand_id
1 'polypeptide(L)' 'MPKTFTTRPGLDFQSIILKLQSYWASKGAVILQPYDMEVGAGTFHPATTLRALGPDHHWRAA' A
#
# COMPACT_ATOMS: atom_id res chain seq x y z
N MET A 1 30.03 18.70 1.93
CA MET A 1 28.93 19.62 2.27
C MET A 1 27.68 18.77 2.52
N PRO A 2 27.07 18.80 3.71
CA PRO A 2 25.82 18.07 3.94
C PRO A 2 24.69 18.80 3.19
N LYS A 3 23.98 18.08 2.31
CA LYS A 3 22.75 18.58 1.71
C LYS A 3 21.67 18.48 2.78
N THR A 4 21.37 19.58 3.46
CA THR A 4 20.25 19.66 4.39
C THR A 4 18.95 19.67 3.61
N PHE A 5 18.32 18.51 3.45
CA PHE A 5 16.96 18.41 2.94
C PHE A 5 16.01 18.92 4.01
N THR A 6 15.46 20.11 3.80
CA THR A 6 14.41 20.65 4.67
C THR A 6 13.09 20.01 4.26
N THR A 7 12.75 18.85 4.84
CA THR A 7 11.45 18.22 4.64
C THR A 7 10.40 18.96 5.46
N ARG A 8 9.28 19.34 4.85
CA ARG A 8 8.13 19.84 5.61
C ARG A 8 7.58 18.67 6.44
N PRO A 9 7.29 18.85 7.73
CA PRO A 9 6.70 17.79 8.56
C PRO A 9 5.46 17.18 7.88
N GLY A 10 5.45 15.86 7.73
CA GLY A 10 4.32 15.14 7.13
C GLY A 10 4.25 15.12 5.59
N LEU A 11 5.25 15.65 4.88
CA LEU A 11 5.37 15.55 3.41
C LEU A 11 6.54 14.66 2.96
N ASP A 12 7.22 13.99 3.88
CA ASP A 12 8.22 12.97 3.55
C ASP A 12 7.54 11.70 2.99
N PHE A 13 8.35 10.85 2.35
CA PHE A 13 7.86 9.65 1.66
C PHE A 13 7.18 8.65 2.60
N GLN A 14 7.72 8.45 3.80
CA GLN A 14 7.12 7.58 4.81
C GLN A 14 5.76 8.12 5.23
N SER A 15 5.64 9.44 5.47
CA SER A 15 4.38 10.09 5.78
C SER A 15 3.33 9.91 4.68
N ILE A 16 3.73 9.91 3.40
CA ILE A 16 2.81 9.64 2.28
C ILE A 16 2.27 8.21 2.38
N ILE A 17 3.12 7.21 2.59
CA ILE A 17 2.72 5.81 2.73
C ILE A 17 1.75 5.65 3.91
N LEU A 18 2.11 6.17 5.09
CA LEU A 18 1.28 6.06 6.30
C LEU A 18 -0.09 6.75 6.13
N LYS A 19 -0.14 7.89 5.43
CA LYS A 19 -1.40 8.59 5.12
C LYS A 19 -2.29 7.77 4.19
N LEU A 20 -1.72 7.15 3.16
CA LEU A 20 -2.48 6.29 2.24
C LEU A 20 -3.00 5.03 2.94
N GLN A 21 -2.18 4.38 3.75
CA GLN A 21 -2.59 3.22 4.56
C GLN A 21 -3.74 3.60 5.51
N SER A 22 -3.61 4.72 6.24
CA SER A 22 -4.66 5.21 7.15
C SER A 22 -5.96 5.55 6.40
N TYR A 23 -5.85 6.19 5.23
CA TYR A 23 -6.99 6.52 4.40
C TYR A 23 -7.73 5.25 3.95
N TRP A 24 -7.02 4.26 3.38
CA TRP A 24 -7.67 3.04 2.87
C TRP A 24 -8.20 2.15 3.98
N ALA A 25 -7.52 2.08 5.13
CA ALA A 25 -8.04 1.43 6.33
C ALA A 25 -9.38 2.05 6.75
N SER A 26 -9.50 3.37 6.74
CA SER A 26 -10.78 4.07 7.04
C SER A 26 -11.90 3.78 6.02
N LYS A 27 -11.56 3.30 4.82
CA LYS A 27 -12.51 2.85 3.78
C LYS A 27 -12.84 1.35 3.86
N GLY A 28 -12.34 0.67 4.90
CA GLY A 28 -12.55 -0.75 5.14
C GLY A 28 -11.63 -1.66 4.31
N ALA A 29 -10.49 -1.15 3.81
CA ALA A 29 -9.49 -2.00 3.19
C ALA A 29 -8.59 -2.65 4.24
N VAL A 30 -8.25 -3.92 4.04
CA VAL A 30 -7.21 -4.61 4.82
C VAL A 30 -5.85 -4.11 4.34
N ILE A 31 -5.00 -3.64 5.27
CA ILE A 31 -3.66 -3.17 4.93
C ILE A 31 -2.70 -4.36 4.88
N LEU A 32 -2.18 -4.66 3.69
CA LEU A 32 -1.29 -5.78 3.44
C LEU A 32 0.17 -5.35 3.45
N GLN A 33 1.05 -6.33 3.66
CA GLN A 33 2.49 -6.12 3.53
C GLN A 33 2.93 -6.36 2.08
N PRO A 34 4.08 -5.79 1.67
CA PRO A 34 4.70 -6.14 0.40
C PRO A 34 4.90 -7.65 0.28
N TYR A 35 4.76 -8.15 -0.95
CA TYR A 35 5.02 -9.55 -1.23
C TYR A 35 6.51 -9.86 -1.13
N ASP A 36 6.85 -11.04 -0.60
CA ASP A 36 8.21 -11.48 -0.30
C ASP A 36 8.95 -12.08 -1.51
N MET A 37 8.31 -12.11 -2.67
CA MET A 37 8.89 -12.51 -3.95
C MET A 37 8.87 -11.36 -4.95
N GLU A 38 9.81 -11.39 -5.90
CA GLU A 38 9.93 -10.40 -6.95
C GLU A 38 8.69 -10.41 -7.86
N VAL A 39 8.08 -9.23 -7.98
CA VAL A 39 6.95 -9.00 -8.88
C VAL A 39 7.11 -7.64 -9.54
N GLY A 40 6.73 -7.54 -10.82
CA GLY A 40 6.86 -6.28 -11.58
C GLY A 40 5.83 -5.21 -11.22
N ALA A 41 4.71 -5.62 -10.58
CA ALA A 41 3.62 -4.74 -10.19
C ALA A 41 2.77 -5.40 -9.08
N GLY A 42 2.07 -4.59 -8.27
CA GLY A 42 1.18 -5.08 -7.21
C GLY A 42 0.00 -5.93 -7.72
N THR A 43 -0.31 -5.89 -9.02
CA THR A 43 -1.28 -6.79 -9.64
C THR A 43 -0.88 -8.25 -9.52
N PHE A 44 0.42 -8.56 -9.57
CA PHE A 44 0.96 -9.91 -9.43
C PHE A 44 0.98 -10.41 -7.97
N HIS A 45 0.69 -9.57 -6.98
CA HIS A 45 0.50 -10.05 -5.61
C HIS A 45 -0.67 -11.04 -5.58
N PRO A 46 -0.56 -12.21 -4.91
CA PRO A 46 -1.67 -13.17 -4.79
C PRO A 46 -2.95 -12.55 -4.20
N ALA A 47 -2.80 -11.56 -3.31
CA ALA A 47 -3.90 -10.80 -2.73
C ALA A 47 -4.64 -9.91 -3.73
N THR A 48 -4.11 -9.74 -4.94
CA THR A 48 -4.76 -9.06 -6.07
C THR A 48 -5.21 -10.08 -7.10
N THR A 49 -4.27 -10.78 -7.77
CA THR A 49 -4.61 -11.70 -8.88
C THR A 49 -5.59 -12.80 -8.46
N LEU A 50 -5.31 -13.51 -7.36
CA LEU A 50 -6.14 -14.66 -6.97
C LEU A 50 -7.43 -14.22 -6.27
N ARG A 51 -7.37 -13.16 -5.45
CA ARG A 51 -8.56 -12.66 -4.75
C ARG A 51 -9.57 -11.99 -5.69
N ALA A 52 -9.14 -11.49 -6.84
CA ALA A 52 -10.05 -10.97 -7.87
C ALA A 52 -10.91 -12.06 -8.55
N LEU A 53 -10.55 -13.34 -8.43
CA LEU A 53 -11.22 -14.46 -9.08
C LEU A 53 -12.23 -15.20 -8.19
N GLY A 54 -12.24 -14.94 -6.88
CA GLY A 54 -13.05 -15.68 -5.92
C GLY A 54 -14.56 -15.37 -6.00
N PRO A 55 -15.44 -16.28 -5.50
CA PRO A 55 -16.87 -16.02 -5.40
C PRO A 55 -17.22 -14.95 -4.35
N ASP A 56 -16.28 -14.64 -3.46
CA ASP A 56 -16.42 -13.60 -2.43
C ASP A 56 -16.54 -12.22 -3.09
N HIS A 57 -17.75 -11.66 -3.09
CA HIS A 57 -18.02 -10.32 -3.63
C HIS A 57 -17.36 -9.17 -2.85
N HIS A 58 -16.79 -9.46 -1.68
CA HIS A 58 -16.26 -8.46 -0.76
C HIS A 58 -14.76 -8.68 -0.53
N TRP A 59 -13.94 -8.04 -1.37
CA TRP A 59 -12.51 -7.93 -1.15
C TRP A 59 -12.03 -6.49 -1.36
N ARG A 60 -11.39 -5.92 -0.34
CA ARG A 60 -10.79 -4.58 -0.35
C ARG A 60 -9.46 -4.65 0.38
N ALA A 61 -8.37 -4.41 -0.34
CA ALA A 61 -7.03 -4.42 0.23
C ALA A 61 -6.22 -3.23 -0.29
N ALA A 62 -5.24 -2.79 0.50
CA ALA A 62 -4.33 -1.71 0.17
C ALA A 62 -2.92 -1.98 0.74
#